data_AF-A0A9P5MF21-F1
#
_entry.id   AF-A0A9P5MF21-F1
#
_cell.length_a   1.000
_cell.length_b   1.000
_cell.length_c   1.000
_cell.angle_alpha   90.00
_cell.angle_beta   90.00
_cell.angle_gamma   90.00
#
_symmetry.space_group_name_H-M   'P 1'
#
loop_
_entity.id
_entity.type
_entity.pdbx_description
1 polymer ?
#
loop_
_entity_poly.entity_id
_entity_poly.type
_entity_poly.pdbx_seq_one_letter_code
_entity_poly.pdbx_strand_id
1 'polypeptide(L)'
;MKELIPAIPTGGTLGDLPIHESKGAALVDAQRAFFGTHRPVQQRILWTLSKDHDPRVEGLMDWITKMQWALAKHGVRRFLDTRKRGALVVNAGYISPYHPSQPVFDWMTFDRAQVTGDRILQESIATYDPATTTVVFVFLVSDSYASAAMWRRLLTLPPSIQLSLSIPIESVKAELKKKTHVIHVK
;
A
#
# COMPACT_ATOMS: atom_id res chain seq x y z
N MET A 1 -26.63 13.69 6.05
CA MET A 1 -26.35 13.39 4.62
C MET A 1 -25.77 11.99 4.60
N LYS A 2 -26.49 10.98 4.09
CA LYS A 2 -26.02 9.58 4.09
C LYS A 2 -24.87 9.48 3.08
N GLU A 3 -23.65 9.25 3.56
CA GLU A 3 -22.52 8.98 2.67
C GLU A 3 -22.79 7.72 1.86
N LEU A 4 -22.66 7.84 0.54
CA LEU A 4 -22.75 6.72 -0.38
C LEU A 4 -21.55 5.80 -0.13
N ILE A 5 -21.77 4.71 0.61
CA ILE A 5 -20.79 3.62 0.71
C ILE A 5 -20.64 3.06 -0.73
N PRO A 6 -19.44 3.04 -1.32
CA PRO A 6 -19.28 2.48 -2.66
C PRO A 6 -19.63 0.99 -2.63
N ALA A 7 -20.62 0.62 -3.45
CA ALA A 7 -20.98 -0.76 -3.65
C ALA A 7 -19.83 -1.47 -4.38
N ILE A 8 -19.06 -2.27 -3.64
CA ILE A 8 -18.09 -3.19 -4.22
C ILE A 8 -18.89 -4.19 -5.08
N PRO A 9 -18.59 -4.36 -6.38
CA PRO A 9 -19.33 -5.28 -7.23
C PRO A 9 -19.18 -6.71 -6.69
N THR A 10 -20.32 -7.34 -6.36
CA THR A 10 -20.43 -8.68 -5.76
C THR A 10 -20.53 -9.80 -6.79
N GLY A 11 -20.48 -9.51 -8.10
CA GLY A 11 -20.63 -10.50 -9.18
C GLY A 11 -19.47 -10.49 -10.16
N GLY A 12 -18.59 -11.49 -10.05
CA GLY A 12 -17.46 -11.75 -10.94
C GLY A 12 -16.32 -12.44 -10.20
N THR A 13 -15.57 -13.33 -10.86
CA THR A 13 -14.34 -13.92 -10.32
C THR A 13 -13.30 -12.81 -10.13
N LEU A 14 -13.33 -12.17 -8.96
CA LEU A 14 -12.49 -11.03 -8.58
C LEU A 14 -11.00 -11.30 -8.86
N GLY A 15 -10.54 -12.55 -8.75
CA GLY A 15 -9.13 -12.95 -8.84
C GLY A 15 -8.32 -12.51 -10.08
N ASP A 16 -8.97 -12.10 -11.17
CA ASP A 16 -8.29 -11.70 -12.42
C ASP A 16 -8.48 -10.22 -12.80
N LEU A 17 -9.10 -9.39 -11.95
CA LEU A 17 -9.30 -7.98 -12.27
C LEU A 17 -7.95 -7.23 -12.35
N PRO A 18 -7.78 -6.33 -13.34
CA PRO A 18 -6.58 -5.51 -13.44
C PRO A 18 -6.45 -4.58 -12.23
N ILE A 19 -5.23 -4.45 -11.71
CA ILE A 19 -4.90 -3.48 -10.66
C ILE A 19 -4.50 -2.16 -11.34
N HIS A 20 -5.15 -1.08 -10.92
CA HIS A 20 -4.95 0.27 -11.48
C HIS A 20 -4.21 1.17 -10.50
N GLU A 21 -3.43 2.12 -11.03
CA GLU A 21 -2.73 3.14 -10.23
C GLU A 21 -3.43 4.49 -10.37
N SER A 22 -3.40 5.28 -9.30
CA SER A 22 -3.90 6.66 -9.32
C SER A 22 -2.87 7.64 -9.91
N LYS A 23 -1.63 7.17 -10.09
CA LYS A 23 -0.45 7.99 -10.43
C LYS A 23 -0.19 9.06 -9.37
N GLY A 24 -0.47 8.73 -8.11
CA GLY A 24 -0.30 9.59 -6.95
C GLY A 24 -1.48 10.52 -6.62
N ALA A 25 -2.54 10.54 -7.43
CA ALA A 25 -3.75 11.32 -7.14
C ALA A 25 -4.38 10.94 -5.80
N ALA A 26 -4.41 9.64 -5.46
CA ALA A 26 -4.94 9.12 -4.19
C ALA A 26 -4.11 9.54 -2.96
N LEU A 27 -2.87 10.01 -3.16
CA LEU A 27 -1.96 10.47 -2.09
C LEU A 27 -2.00 11.99 -1.87
N VAL A 28 -2.70 12.75 -2.72
CA VAL A 28 -2.73 14.23 -2.64
C VAL A 28 -3.23 14.69 -1.26
N ASP A 29 -4.35 14.15 -0.80
CA ASP A 29 -4.94 14.49 0.50
C ASP A 29 -4.07 14.03 1.68
N ALA A 30 -3.28 12.98 1.49
CA ALA A 30 -2.37 12.46 2.50
C ALA A 30 -1.05 13.22 2.59
N GLN A 31 -0.75 14.17 1.69
CA GLN A 31 0.53 14.87 1.64
C GLN A 31 0.89 15.49 3.00
N ARG A 32 -0.06 16.23 3.59
CA ARG A 32 0.12 16.88 4.88
C ARG A 32 0.30 15.85 6.00
N ALA A 33 -0.53 14.81 6.04
CA ALA A 33 -0.43 13.76 7.04
C ALA A 33 0.90 12.99 6.95
N PHE A 34 1.34 12.60 5.75
CA PHE A 34 2.53 11.75 5.58
C PHE A 34 3.84 12.52 5.65
N PHE A 35 3.90 13.71 5.06
CA PHE A 35 5.17 14.44 4.85
C PHE A 35 5.23 15.78 5.57
N GLY A 36 4.16 16.21 6.22
CA GLY A 36 4.13 17.45 6.99
C GLY A 36 5.01 17.40 8.25
N THR A 37 5.46 18.57 8.68
CA THR A 37 6.23 18.76 9.92
C THR A 37 5.43 19.45 11.02
N HIS A 38 4.12 19.66 10.80
CA HIS A 38 3.24 20.39 11.72
C HIS A 38 3.00 19.66 13.05
N ARG A 39 3.24 18.35 13.10
CA ARG A 39 3.12 17.49 14.29
C ARG A 39 4.14 16.34 14.24
N PRO A 40 4.51 15.76 15.40
CA PRO A 40 5.29 14.52 15.46
C PRO A 40 4.68 13.40 14.63
N VAL A 41 5.49 12.51 14.06
CA VAL A 41 4.99 11.46 13.15
C VAL A 41 3.94 10.56 13.79
N GLN A 42 4.10 10.25 15.09
CA GLN A 42 3.18 9.39 15.85
C GLN A 42 1.80 10.03 16.03
N GLN A 43 1.66 11.34 15.83
CA GLN A 43 0.39 12.07 15.84
C GLN A 43 -0.17 12.28 14.42
N ARG A 44 0.65 12.09 13.39
CA ARG A 44 0.25 12.22 11.98
C ARG A 44 -0.12 10.89 11.35
N ILE A 45 0.57 9.81 11.69
CA ILE A 45 0.33 8.46 11.16
C ILE A 45 -0.07 7.56 12.33
N LEU A 46 -1.35 7.17 12.36
CA LEU A 46 -1.97 6.46 13.47
C LEU A 46 -2.15 4.99 13.13
N TRP A 47 -1.42 4.11 13.82
CA TRP A 47 -1.43 2.65 13.58
C TRP A 47 -2.37 1.85 14.49
N THR A 48 -2.90 2.48 15.54
CA THR A 48 -3.62 1.81 16.63
C THR A 48 -5.13 1.78 16.44
N LEU A 49 -5.65 2.42 15.39
CA LEU A 49 -7.09 2.46 15.13
C LEU A 49 -7.57 1.10 14.62
N SER A 50 -8.70 0.61 15.13
CA SER A 50 -9.32 -0.60 14.61
C SER A 50 -9.78 -0.37 13.17
N LYS A 51 -9.60 -1.38 12.32
CA LYS A 51 -10.10 -1.38 10.94
C LYS A 51 -11.64 -1.37 10.89
N ASP A 52 -12.29 -1.83 11.96
CA ASP A 52 -13.76 -1.99 12.05
C ASP A 52 -14.46 -0.67 12.44
N HIS A 53 -13.71 0.41 12.65
CA HIS A 53 -14.28 1.72 12.99
C HIS A 53 -14.83 2.48 11.78
N ASP A 54 -14.40 2.14 10.56
CA ASP A 54 -14.84 2.82 9.35
C ASP A 54 -15.23 1.80 8.26
N PRO A 55 -16.47 1.82 7.76
CA PRO A 55 -16.96 0.83 6.80
C PRO A 55 -16.21 0.86 5.47
N ARG A 56 -15.58 2.00 5.10
CA ARG A 56 -14.76 2.11 3.89
C ARG A 56 -13.48 1.29 4.04
N VAL A 57 -12.87 1.35 5.22
CA VAL A 57 -11.65 0.60 5.54
C VAL A 57 -11.96 -0.89 5.63
N GLU A 58 -13.05 -1.26 6.31
CA GLU A 58 -13.51 -2.64 6.41
C GLU A 58 -13.77 -3.25 5.02
N GLY A 59 -14.59 -2.59 4.19
CA GLY A 59 -14.89 -3.06 2.84
C GLY A 59 -13.66 -3.17 1.95
N LEU A 60 -12.71 -2.25 2.07
CA LEU A 60 -11.44 -2.30 1.33
C LEU A 60 -10.54 -3.45 1.81
N MET A 61 -10.49 -3.73 3.10
CA MET A 61 -9.75 -4.87 3.64
C MET A 61 -10.31 -6.22 3.16
N ASP A 62 -11.63 -6.32 3.07
CA ASP A 62 -12.30 -7.49 2.50
C ASP A 62 -12.00 -7.63 1.00
N TRP A 63 -12.01 -6.52 0.26
CA TRP A 63 -11.62 -6.51 -1.14
C TRP A 63 -10.17 -6.97 -1.33
N ILE A 64 -9.23 -6.44 -0.53
CA ILE A 64 -7.82 -6.85 -0.55
C ILE A 64 -7.67 -8.35 -0.26
N THR A 65 -8.47 -8.89 0.66
CA THR A 65 -8.45 -10.32 1.00
C THR A 65 -8.90 -11.18 -0.18
N LYS A 66 -9.97 -10.76 -0.89
CA LYS A 66 -10.44 -11.44 -2.11
C LYS A 66 -9.44 -11.32 -3.26
N MET A 67 -8.72 -10.21 -3.34
CA MET A 67 -7.76 -9.87 -4.41
C MET A 67 -6.30 -10.20 -4.10
N GLN A 68 -6.04 -10.90 -2.99
CA GLN A 68 -4.70 -11.04 -2.41
C GLN A 68 -3.65 -11.55 -3.40
N TRP A 69 -3.99 -12.50 -4.27
CA TRP A 69 -3.05 -13.08 -5.23
C TRP A 69 -2.74 -12.12 -6.39
N ALA A 70 -3.75 -11.42 -6.91
CA ALA A 70 -3.58 -10.40 -7.94
C ALA A 70 -2.73 -9.24 -7.42
N LEU A 71 -2.99 -8.77 -6.20
CA LEU A 71 -2.21 -7.73 -5.53
C LEU A 71 -0.77 -8.17 -5.25
N ALA A 72 -0.56 -9.39 -4.74
CA ALA A 72 0.78 -9.93 -4.52
C ALA A 72 1.58 -10.01 -5.82
N LYS A 73 0.98 -10.51 -6.90
CA LYS A 73 1.60 -10.56 -8.23
C LYS A 73 1.90 -9.15 -8.76
N HIS A 74 0.99 -8.20 -8.57
CA HIS A 74 1.19 -6.82 -8.98
C HIS A 74 2.34 -6.14 -8.22
N GLY A 75 2.41 -6.30 -6.90
CA GLY A 75 3.50 -5.75 -6.09
C GLY A 75 4.88 -6.25 -6.51
N VAL A 76 5.01 -7.54 -6.85
CA VAL A 76 6.26 -8.10 -7.38
C VAL A 76 6.63 -7.51 -8.72
N ARG A 77 5.66 -7.33 -9.63
CA ARG A 77 5.89 -6.65 -10.91
C ARG A 77 6.41 -5.24 -10.67
N ARG A 78 5.78 -4.47 -9.77
CA ARG A 78 6.26 -3.13 -9.40
C ARG A 78 7.68 -3.15 -8.83
N PHE A 79 8.01 -4.12 -7.98
CA PHE A 79 9.38 -4.30 -7.47
C PHE A 79 10.39 -4.53 -8.61
N LEU A 80 10.07 -5.41 -9.56
CA LEU A 80 10.92 -5.70 -10.72
C LEU A 80 11.05 -4.50 -11.67
N ASP A 81 9.93 -3.85 -12.01
CA ASP A 81 9.87 -2.72 -12.93
C ASP A 81 10.63 -1.50 -12.39
N THR A 82 10.42 -1.20 -11.10
CA THR A 82 11.05 -0.02 -10.48
C THR A 82 12.46 -0.29 -9.99
N ARG A 83 12.84 -1.58 -9.86
CA ARG A 83 14.08 -2.03 -9.19
C ARG A 83 14.27 -1.38 -7.82
N LYS A 84 13.18 -1.15 -7.09
CA LYS A 84 13.17 -0.48 -5.77
C LYS A 84 12.28 -1.26 -4.81
N ARG A 85 12.72 -1.37 -3.55
CA ARG A 85 11.85 -1.80 -2.45
C ARG A 85 10.69 -0.81 -2.30
N GLY A 86 9.50 -1.34 -2.06
CA GLY A 86 8.31 -0.53 -1.89
C GLY A 86 7.13 -1.33 -1.38
N ALA A 87 5.98 -0.68 -1.32
CA ALA A 87 4.72 -1.27 -0.96
C ALA A 87 3.61 -0.70 -1.83
N LEU A 88 2.54 -1.46 -2.00
CA LEU A 88 1.29 -0.92 -2.53
C LEU A 88 0.63 -0.06 -1.46
N VAL A 89 0.12 1.10 -1.84
CA VAL A 89 -0.61 2.00 -0.94
C VAL A 89 -1.97 2.34 -1.55
N VAL A 90 -3.01 2.34 -0.71
CA VAL A 90 -4.37 2.65 -1.13
C VAL A 90 -5.07 3.54 -0.10
N ASN A 91 -5.76 4.56 -0.60
CA ASN A 91 -6.56 5.48 0.20
C ASN A 91 -8.02 4.99 0.24
N ALA A 92 -8.51 4.61 1.42
CA ALA A 92 -9.90 4.17 1.62
C ALA A 92 -10.93 5.28 1.36
N GLY A 93 -10.51 6.55 1.44
CA GLY A 93 -11.37 7.70 1.16
C GLY A 93 -11.34 8.19 -0.29
N TYR A 94 -10.52 7.60 -1.16
CA TYR A 94 -10.37 8.05 -2.54
C TYR A 94 -11.15 7.16 -3.52
N ILE A 95 -11.96 7.78 -4.37
CA ILE A 95 -12.65 7.12 -5.48
C ILE A 95 -12.07 7.67 -6.78
N SER A 96 -11.52 6.78 -7.61
CA SER A 96 -10.98 7.18 -8.92
C SER A 96 -12.11 7.59 -9.88
N PRO A 97 -12.02 8.74 -10.57
CA PRO A 97 -13.01 9.10 -11.58
C PRO A 97 -12.98 8.17 -12.80
N TYR A 98 -11.85 7.49 -13.04
CA TYR A 98 -11.68 6.56 -14.16
C TYR A 98 -12.05 5.11 -13.80
N HIS A 99 -11.97 4.77 -12.51
CA HIS A 99 -12.23 3.42 -12.00
C HIS A 99 -13.09 3.49 -10.72
N PRO A 100 -14.34 3.98 -10.80
CA PRO A 100 -15.15 4.25 -9.61
C PRO A 100 -15.60 2.97 -8.88
N SER A 101 -15.56 1.81 -9.54
CA SER A 101 -16.03 0.52 -9.00
C SER A 101 -14.93 -0.29 -8.29
N GLN A 102 -13.68 0.16 -8.27
CA GLN A 102 -12.59 -0.57 -7.64
C GLN A 102 -11.51 0.37 -7.06
N PRO A 103 -10.81 -0.06 -6.00
CA PRO A 103 -9.68 0.70 -5.47
C PRO A 103 -8.52 0.80 -6.48
N VAL A 104 -7.74 1.86 -6.32
CA VAL A 104 -6.50 2.10 -7.05
C VAL A 104 -5.33 2.06 -6.07
N PHE A 105 -4.22 1.44 -6.49
CA PHE A 105 -3.04 1.22 -5.65
C PHE A 105 -1.85 1.93 -6.28
N ASP A 106 -1.17 2.79 -5.52
CA ASP A 106 0.09 3.38 -5.97
C ASP A 106 1.28 2.60 -5.37
N TRP A 107 2.45 2.70 -6.00
CA TRP A 107 3.68 2.13 -5.47
C TRP A 107 4.46 3.16 -4.65
N MET A 108 4.52 2.96 -3.33
CA MET A 108 5.33 3.78 -2.44
C MET A 108 6.71 3.13 -2.25
N THR A 109 7.75 3.78 -2.75
CA THR A 109 9.14 3.31 -2.61
C THR A 109 9.68 3.57 -1.20
N PHE A 110 10.73 2.84 -0.81
CA PHE A 110 11.44 3.08 0.45
C PHE A 110 11.92 4.54 0.59
N ASP A 111 12.46 5.14 -0.47
CA ASP A 111 12.91 6.54 -0.44
C ASP A 111 11.77 7.48 -0.01
N ARG A 112 10.56 7.27 -0.52
CA ARG A 112 9.39 8.07 -0.13
C ARG A 112 8.92 7.75 1.28
N ALA A 113 8.90 6.47 1.64
CA ALA A 113 8.60 6.04 3.00
C ALA A 113 9.53 6.68 4.04
N GLN A 114 10.81 6.80 3.73
CA GLN A 114 11.82 7.38 4.62
C GLN A 114 11.55 8.86 4.92
N VAL A 115 11.02 9.61 3.95
CA VAL A 115 10.65 11.04 4.14
C VAL A 115 9.53 11.20 5.19
N THR A 116 8.66 10.20 5.35
CA THR A 116 7.55 10.29 6.33
C THR A 116 8.02 10.38 7.78
N GLY A 117 9.21 9.83 8.07
CA GLY A 117 9.72 9.64 9.42
C GLY A 117 9.06 8.49 10.19
N ASP A 118 8.10 7.78 9.58
CA ASP A 118 7.37 6.71 10.27
C ASP A 118 8.18 5.42 10.29
N ARG A 119 8.49 4.94 11.50
CA ARG A 119 9.31 3.75 11.70
C ARG A 119 8.64 2.49 11.14
N ILE A 120 7.35 2.30 11.41
CA ILE A 120 6.63 1.07 11.04
C ILE A 120 6.57 0.94 9.52
N LEU A 121 6.27 2.04 8.82
CA LEU A 121 6.22 2.11 7.36
C LEU A 121 7.58 1.77 6.75
N GLN A 122 8.65 2.40 7.26
CA GLN A 122 10.01 2.18 6.76
C GLN A 122 10.51 0.76 7.02
N GLU A 123 10.37 0.25 8.24
CA GLU A 123 10.79 -1.11 8.60
C GLU A 123 10.04 -2.15 7.78
N SER A 124 8.73 -1.97 7.59
CA SER A 124 7.90 -2.88 6.79
C SER A 124 8.38 -2.98 5.33
N ILE A 125 8.83 -1.88 4.73
CA ILE A 125 9.35 -1.88 3.34
C ILE A 125 10.80 -2.38 3.29
N ALA A 126 11.62 -2.02 4.29
CA ALA A 126 13.04 -2.38 4.31
C ALA A 126 13.27 -3.88 4.51
N THR A 127 12.39 -4.56 5.27
CA THR A 127 12.70 -5.89 5.83
C THR A 127 11.99 -7.06 5.17
N TYR A 128 10.88 -6.85 4.44
CA TYR A 128 10.16 -7.96 3.80
C TYR A 128 10.98 -8.63 2.69
N ASP A 129 10.70 -9.89 2.36
CA ASP A 129 11.29 -10.55 1.20
C ASP A 129 10.36 -10.42 -0.03
N PRO A 130 10.76 -9.67 -1.08
CA PRO A 130 9.96 -9.55 -2.29
C PRO A 130 9.80 -10.85 -3.07
N ALA A 131 10.59 -11.90 -2.77
CA ALA A 131 10.39 -13.23 -3.34
C ALA A 131 9.18 -13.97 -2.77
N THR A 132 8.69 -13.58 -1.58
CA THR A 132 7.62 -14.32 -0.89
C THR A 132 6.44 -13.44 -0.51
N THR A 133 6.66 -12.13 -0.37
CA THR A 133 5.68 -11.22 0.22
C THR A 133 5.55 -9.92 -0.57
N THR A 134 4.32 -9.42 -0.69
CA THR A 134 4.02 -8.02 -1.04
C THR A 134 3.40 -7.31 0.15
N VAL A 135 3.87 -6.11 0.45
CA VAL A 135 3.31 -5.27 1.51
C VAL A 135 2.24 -4.36 0.91
N VAL A 136 1.08 -4.28 1.58
CA VAL A 136 0.01 -3.35 1.24
C VAL A 136 -0.29 -2.48 2.46
N PHE A 137 -0.29 -1.17 2.27
CA PHE A 137 -0.80 -0.22 3.25
C PHE A 137 -2.16 0.32 2.82
N VAL A 138 -3.09 0.26 3.75
CA VAL A 138 -4.38 0.94 3.64
C VAL A 138 -4.31 2.15 4.54
N PHE A 139 -4.78 3.30 4.06
CA PHE A 139 -4.89 4.48 4.90
C PHE A 139 -6.21 5.21 4.69
N LEU A 140 -6.59 5.97 5.70
CA LEU A 140 -7.73 6.89 5.65
C LEU A 140 -7.30 8.21 6.26
N VAL A 141 -7.44 9.29 5.50
CA VAL A 141 -7.06 10.63 5.94
C VAL A 141 -8.19 11.24 6.76
N SER A 142 -7.85 11.95 7.83
CA SER A 142 -8.82 12.73 8.61
C SER A 142 -9.35 13.93 7.82
N ASP A 143 -10.54 14.44 8.16
CA ASP A 143 -11.17 15.60 7.50
C ASP A 143 -10.28 16.86 7.51
N SER A 144 -9.42 16.99 8.52
CA SER A 144 -8.48 18.12 8.64
C SER A 144 -7.20 17.96 7.79
N TYR A 145 -7.01 16.79 7.18
CA TYR A 145 -5.79 16.34 6.49
C TYR A 145 -4.52 16.33 7.35
N ALA A 146 -4.65 16.58 8.66
CA ALA A 146 -3.50 16.70 9.56
C ALA A 146 -2.94 15.35 10.02
N SER A 147 -3.75 14.30 9.95
CA SER A 147 -3.38 12.92 10.28
C SER A 147 -4.09 11.92 9.38
N ALA A 148 -3.56 10.71 9.33
CA ALA A 148 -4.13 9.56 8.66
C ALA A 148 -4.03 8.32 9.55
N ALA A 149 -5.10 7.54 9.57
CA ALA A 149 -5.10 6.18 10.08
C ALA A 149 -4.42 5.27 9.06
N MET A 150 -3.65 4.29 9.51
CA MET A 150 -2.86 3.41 8.66
C MET A 150 -2.94 1.96 9.14
N TRP A 151 -3.06 1.04 8.20
CA TRP A 151 -3.07 -0.40 8.43
C TRP A 151 -2.14 -1.11 7.45
N ARG A 152 -1.60 -2.25 7.88
CA ARG A 152 -0.66 -3.07 7.08
C ARG A 152 -1.23 -4.45 6.82
N ARG A 153 -1.10 -4.91 5.57
CA ARG A 153 -1.32 -6.30 5.17
C ARG A 153 -0.07 -6.84 4.49
N LEU A 154 0.30 -8.06 4.85
CA LEU A 154 1.32 -8.84 4.15
C LEU A 154 0.59 -9.86 3.29
N LEU A 155 0.86 -9.84 1.99
CA LEU A 155 0.26 -10.75 1.03
C LEU A 155 1.30 -11.74 0.55
N THR A 156 1.05 -13.02 0.79
CA THR A 156 1.94 -14.10 0.36
C THR A 156 1.81 -14.33 -1.15
N LEU A 157 2.93 -14.42 -1.84
CA LEU A 157 2.97 -14.77 -3.26
C LEU A 157 2.55 -16.24 -3.44
N PRO A 158 1.72 -16.56 -4.44
CA PRO A 158 1.46 -17.95 -4.82
C PRO A 158 2.77 -18.68 -5.22
N PRO A 159 2.98 -19.95 -4.82
CA PRO A 159 4.23 -20.68 -5.12
C PRO A 159 4.59 -20.73 -6.60
N SER A 160 3.59 -20.84 -7.48
CA SER A 160 3.80 -20.83 -8.94
C SER A 160 4.45 -19.53 -9.43
N ILE A 161 4.06 -18.39 -8.86
CA ILE A 161 4.65 -17.08 -9.17
C ILE A 161 6.07 -16.99 -8.61
N GLN A 162 6.29 -17.44 -7.37
CA GLN A 162 7.63 -17.46 -6.75
C GLN A 162 8.63 -18.23 -7.61
N LEU A 163 8.25 -19.42 -8.10
CA LEU A 163 9.09 -20.22 -8.98
C LEU A 163 9.37 -19.50 -10.31
N SER A 164 8.33 -18.98 -10.95
CA SER A 164 8.45 -18.34 -12.27
C SER A 164 9.29 -17.06 -12.29
N LEU A 165 9.33 -16.32 -11.16
CA LEU A 165 10.01 -15.02 -11.06
C LEU A 165 11.25 -15.07 -10.16
N SER A 166 11.67 -16.25 -9.71
CA SER A 166 12.80 -16.43 -8.80
C SER A 166 14.09 -15.75 -9.29
N ILE A 167 14.52 -16.05 -10.52
CA ILE A 167 15.74 -15.49 -11.14
C ILE A 167 15.70 -13.95 -11.21
N PRO A 168 14.68 -13.30 -11.82
CA PRO A 168 14.66 -11.84 -11.90
C PRO A 168 14.55 -11.18 -10.51
N ILE A 169 13.82 -11.78 -9.56
CA ILE A 169 13.73 -11.24 -8.20
C ILE A 169 15.09 -11.28 -7.50
N GLU A 170 15.80 -12.41 -7.54
CA GLU A 170 17.12 -12.54 -6.92
C GLU A 170 18.15 -11.61 -7.54
N SER A 171 18.09 -11.39 -8.86
CA SER A 171 18.94 -10.41 -9.54
C SER A 171 18.73 -8.99 -8.98
N VAL A 172 17.49 -8.53 -8.84
CA VAL A 172 17.20 -7.20 -8.28
C VAL A 172 17.57 -7.13 -6.78
N LYS A 173 17.33 -8.20 -6.01
CA LYS A 173 17.74 -8.29 -4.60
C LYS A 173 19.26 -8.14 -4.45
N ALA A 174 20.05 -8.80 -5.29
CA ALA A 174 21.51 -8.71 -5.26
C ALA A 174 22.02 -7.29 -5.54
N GLU A 175 21.38 -6.56 -6.46
CA GLU A 175 21.68 -5.15 -6.72
C GLU A 175 21.33 -4.26 -5.54
N LEU A 176 20.16 -4.47 -4.94
CA LEU A 176 19.69 -3.67 -3.81
C LEU A 176 20.44 -3.96 -2.52
N LYS A 177 21.03 -5.14 -2.35
CA LYS A 177 21.88 -5.46 -1.20
C LYS A 177 23.11 -4.55 -1.09
N LYS A 178 23.55 -3.96 -2.22
CA LYS A 178 24.61 -2.94 -2.23
C LYS A 178 24.16 -1.59 -1.66
N LYS A 179 22.85 -1.39 -1.45
CA LYS A 179 22.25 -0.17 -0.89
C LYS A 179 21.75 -0.45 0.53
N THR A 180 22.31 0.25 1.51
CA THR A 180 21.84 0.17 2.89
C THR A 180 20.52 0.91 3.04
N HIS A 181 19.49 0.23 3.53
CA HIS A 181 18.19 0.84 3.86
C HIS A 181 18.25 1.31 5.31
N VAL A 182 18.50 2.60 5.53
CA VAL A 182 18.61 3.20 6.87
C VAL A 182 17.25 3.69 7.31
N ILE A 183 16.81 3.31 8.50
CA ILE A 183 15.54 3.78 9.07
C ILE A 183 15.74 5.16 9.70
N HIS A 184 14.94 6.14 9.31
CA HIS A 184 14.92 7.50 9.87
C HIS A 184 13.65 7.72 10.68
N VAL A 185 13.79 7.94 11.99
CA VAL A 185 12.65 8.27 12.85
C VAL A 185 12.71 9.75 13.20
N LYS A 186 11.59 10.47 13.04
CA LYS A 186 11.46 11.89 13.35
C LYS A 186 10.27 12.17 14.24
#